data_AF-A0A942KU46-F1
#
_entry.id   AF-A0A942KU46-F1
#
_cell.length_a   1.000
_cell.length_b   1.000
_cell.length_c   1.000
_cell.angle_alpha   90.00
_cell.angle_beta   90.00
_cell.angle_gamma   90.00
#
_symmetry.space_group_name_H-M   'P 1'
#
loop_
_entity.id
_entity.type
_entity.pdbx_description
1 polymer ?
#
loop_
_entity_poly.entity_id
_entity_poly.type
_entity_poly.pdbx_seq_one_letter_code
_entity_poly.pdbx_strand_id
1 'polypeptide(L)'
;MAITPKHSFNKNKRNYIATKKFTDREEPKKSFRNHVIKVKESNFNHENKYDVLVYYGVGGVGKSSLIRQLNKEIIEDYPKSLVFNLDFRDQINTSPARALLELINSQKGQAKGRFTHFEVAYSVYFIKRHPDIAYNEKSIPFVSELGIIADIIGNISGVGLIGSVTGVVNQAYKMFNKLGLKTCPPADT
;
A
#
# COMPACT_ATOMS: atom_id res chain seq x y z
N MET A 1 -35.43 -34.93 34.84
CA MET A 1 -36.31 -34.56 33.71
C MET A 1 -35.94 -33.15 33.26
N ALA A 2 -35.67 -32.93 31.98
CA ALA A 2 -35.31 -31.61 31.46
C ALA A 2 -36.57 -30.76 31.24
N ILE A 3 -36.54 -29.51 31.71
CA ILE A 3 -37.65 -28.55 31.58
C ILE A 3 -37.59 -27.95 30.18
N THR A 4 -38.66 -28.10 29.39
CA THR A 4 -38.81 -27.47 28.08
C THR A 4 -39.77 -26.27 28.15
N PRO A 5 -39.54 -25.22 27.35
CA PRO A 5 -40.32 -23.99 27.45
C PRO A 5 -41.75 -24.20 26.92
N LYS A 6 -42.72 -23.73 27.72
CA LYS A 6 -44.17 -23.91 27.50
C LYS A 6 -44.72 -23.06 26.34
N HIS A 7 -44.02 -22.01 25.94
CA HIS A 7 -44.40 -21.14 24.83
C HIS A 7 -43.23 -20.95 23.87
N SER A 8 -43.45 -21.30 22.60
CA SER A 8 -42.56 -20.92 21.51
C SER A 8 -43.30 -19.91 20.64
N PHE A 9 -42.69 -18.75 20.40
CA PHE A 9 -43.24 -17.80 19.44
C PHE A 9 -43.24 -18.47 18.06
N ASN A 10 -44.42 -18.46 17.43
CA ASN A 10 -44.68 -19.06 16.13
C ASN A 10 -43.55 -18.72 15.14
N LYS A 11 -42.79 -19.74 14.72
CA LYS A 11 -41.67 -19.65 13.77
C LYS A 11 -42.20 -19.38 12.36
N ASN A 12 -42.83 -18.22 12.13
CA ASN A 12 -42.74 -17.62 10.81
C ASN A 12 -41.26 -17.28 10.64
N LYS A 13 -40.50 -18.19 9.99
CA LYS A 13 -39.07 -18.12 9.72
C LYS A 13 -38.75 -16.87 8.89
N ARG A 14 -38.81 -15.69 9.49
CA ARG A 14 -38.05 -14.55 8.99
C ARG A 14 -36.61 -14.85 9.37
N ASN A 15 -35.89 -15.45 8.43
CA ASN A 15 -34.45 -15.60 8.52
C ASN A 15 -33.87 -14.19 8.44
N TYR A 16 -33.76 -13.51 9.59
CA TYR A 16 -33.01 -12.27 9.68
C TYR A 16 -31.53 -12.64 9.53
N ILE A 17 -31.03 -12.56 8.30
CA ILE A 17 -29.61 -12.69 8.02
C ILE A 17 -28.99 -11.33 8.36
N ALA A 18 -28.20 -11.28 9.43
CA ALA A 18 -27.38 -10.11 9.70
C ALA A 18 -26.42 -9.91 8.53
N THR A 19 -26.67 -8.87 7.72
CA THR A 19 -25.76 -8.48 6.63
C THR A 19 -24.82 -7.43 7.17
N LYS A 20 -23.53 -7.56 6.89
CA LYS A 20 -22.50 -6.60 7.31
C LYS A 20 -22.54 -5.39 6.37
N LYS A 21 -23.64 -4.63 6.41
CA LYS A 21 -23.77 -3.36 5.69
C LYS A 21 -23.08 -2.26 6.50
N PHE A 22 -22.20 -1.50 5.86
CA PHE A 22 -21.60 -0.33 6.49
C PHE A 22 -22.68 0.77 6.55
N THR A 23 -23.34 0.88 7.70
CA THR A 23 -24.37 1.88 7.99
C THR A 23 -23.78 3.08 8.71
N ASP A 24 -24.47 4.22 8.62
CA ASP A 24 -24.09 5.50 9.23
C ASP A 24 -22.77 6.09 8.70
N ARG A 25 -22.35 7.23 9.27
CA ARG A 25 -21.16 8.03 8.86
C ARG A 25 -21.32 8.82 7.55
N GLU A 26 -22.53 9.27 7.24
CA GLU A 26 -22.81 10.08 6.06
C GLU A 26 -21.99 11.38 6.01
N GLU A 27 -21.86 12.07 7.14
CA GLU A 27 -21.07 13.31 7.19
C GLU A 27 -19.57 13.07 6.94
N PRO A 28 -18.88 12.13 7.62
CA PRO A 28 -17.49 11.77 7.30
C PRO A 28 -17.27 11.39 5.82
N LYS A 29 -18.20 10.65 5.22
CA LYS A 29 -18.15 10.29 3.79
C LYS A 29 -18.34 11.50 2.89
N LYS A 30 -19.30 12.37 3.22
CA LYS A 30 -19.56 13.62 2.48
C LYS A 30 -18.33 14.53 2.51
N SER A 31 -17.69 14.67 3.67
CA SER A 31 -16.44 15.42 3.81
C SER A 31 -15.36 14.86 2.89
N PHE A 32 -15.16 13.55 2.89
CA PHE A 32 -14.20 12.90 1.99
C PHE A 32 -14.47 13.21 0.52
N ARG A 33 -15.71 13.02 0.06
CA ARG A 33 -16.09 13.26 -1.35
C ARG A 33 -15.87 14.70 -1.77
N ASN A 34 -16.22 15.66 -0.92
CA ASN A 34 -16.00 17.08 -1.19
C ASN A 34 -14.50 17.38 -1.39
N HIS A 35 -13.64 16.79 -0.57
CA HIS A 35 -12.19 16.96 -0.69
C HIS A 35 -11.64 16.31 -1.96
N VAL A 36 -12.13 15.12 -2.34
CA VAL A 36 -11.74 14.47 -3.61
C VAL A 36 -12.12 15.33 -4.81
N ILE A 37 -13.32 15.91 -4.82
CA ILE A 37 -13.78 16.82 -5.87
C ILE A 37 -12.85 18.05 -5.95
N LYS A 38 -12.57 18.68 -4.80
CA LYS A 38 -11.69 19.84 -4.72
C LYS A 38 -10.29 19.55 -5.25
N VAL A 39 -9.69 18.40 -4.88
CA VAL A 39 -8.36 18.00 -5.38
C VAL A 39 -8.38 17.78 -6.89
N LYS A 40 -9.45 17.19 -7.43
CA LYS A 40 -9.60 16.99 -8.86
C LYS A 40 -9.68 18.32 -9.62
N GLU A 41 -10.45 19.27 -9.09
CA GLU A 41 -10.57 20.63 -9.66
C GLU A 41 -9.24 21.38 -9.60
N SER A 42 -8.52 21.33 -8.47
CA SER A 42 -7.22 22.00 -8.34
C SER A 42 -6.15 21.39 -9.26
N ASN A 43 -6.17 20.07 -9.47
CA ASN A 43 -5.26 19.41 -10.40
C ASN A 43 -5.57 19.77 -11.86
N PHE A 44 -6.85 19.93 -12.20
CA PHE A 44 -7.24 20.42 -13.54
C PHE A 44 -6.74 21.85 -13.78
N ASN A 45 -6.71 22.69 -12.74
CA ASN A 45 -6.19 24.05 -12.80
C ASN A 45 -4.65 24.13 -12.62
N HIS A 46 -3.95 22.99 -12.66
CA HIS A 46 -2.48 22.90 -12.50
C HIS A 46 -1.91 23.50 -11.21
N GLU A 47 -2.72 23.62 -10.15
CA GLU A 47 -2.27 24.18 -8.87
C GLU A 47 -1.55 23.14 -7.99
N ASN A 48 -1.59 21.84 -8.37
CA ASN A 48 -0.94 20.71 -7.68
C ASN A 48 -1.05 20.78 -6.14
N LYS A 49 -2.25 21.08 -5.63
CA LYS A 49 -2.50 21.21 -4.20
C LYS A 49 -2.69 19.84 -3.55
N TYR A 50 -1.89 19.57 -2.53
CA TYR A 50 -2.09 18.45 -1.63
C TYR A 50 -3.16 18.79 -0.60
N ASP A 51 -3.94 17.77 -0.22
CA ASP A 51 -5.03 17.92 0.73
C ASP A 51 -4.97 16.79 1.77
N VAL A 52 -5.19 17.16 3.04
CA VAL A 52 -5.06 16.24 4.17
C VAL A 52 -6.37 16.24 4.96
N LEU A 53 -7.00 15.07 5.06
CA LEU A 53 -8.21 14.87 5.84
C LEU A 53 -7.93 13.93 7.03
N VAL A 54 -8.24 14.39 8.24
CA VAL A 54 -7.98 13.67 9.49
C VAL A 54 -9.27 13.21 10.14
N TYR A 55 -9.41 11.90 10.38
CA TYR A 55 -10.50 11.33 11.17
C TYR A 55 -10.04 11.02 12.60
N TYR A 56 -10.57 11.74 13.60
CA TYR A 56 -10.25 11.56 15.01
C TYR A 56 -11.49 11.10 15.82
N GLY A 57 -11.28 10.72 17.08
CA GLY A 57 -12.33 10.30 18.01
C GLY A 57 -11.98 9.06 18.83
N VAL A 58 -12.91 8.60 19.67
CA VAL A 58 -12.70 7.51 20.63
C VAL A 58 -12.40 6.16 19.94
N GLY A 59 -11.67 5.28 20.63
CA GLY A 59 -11.43 3.90 20.19
C GLY A 59 -12.74 3.12 19.98
N GLY A 60 -12.74 2.15 19.08
CA GLY A 60 -13.93 1.32 18.82
C GLY A 60 -15.04 1.98 17.99
N VAL A 61 -15.01 3.30 17.79
CA VAL A 61 -16.08 4.01 17.04
C VAL A 61 -16.18 3.58 15.57
N GLY A 62 -15.15 2.97 14.99
CA GLY A 62 -15.17 2.43 13.62
C GLY A 62 -14.36 3.20 12.57
N LYS A 63 -13.39 4.04 12.98
CA LYS A 63 -12.53 4.82 12.06
C LYS A 63 -11.80 3.94 11.02
N SER A 64 -11.20 2.83 11.45
CA SER A 64 -10.51 1.91 10.53
C SER A 64 -11.49 1.26 9.54
N SER A 65 -12.72 0.99 9.96
CA SER A 65 -13.77 0.49 9.06
C SER A 65 -14.22 1.56 8.07
N LEU A 66 -14.31 2.82 8.49
CA LEU A 66 -14.58 3.95 7.60
C LEU A 66 -13.48 4.10 6.54
N ILE A 67 -12.20 4.14 6.93
CA ILE A 67 -11.07 4.25 5.98
C ILE A 67 -11.10 3.11 4.96
N ARG A 68 -11.33 1.87 5.40
CA ARG A 68 -11.45 0.71 4.49
C ARG A 68 -12.60 0.87 3.49
N GLN A 69 -13.72 1.43 3.93
CA GLN A 69 -14.88 1.70 3.07
C GLN A 69 -14.57 2.82 2.06
N LEU A 70 -13.95 3.92 2.49
CA LEU A 70 -13.56 5.03 1.60
C LEU A 70 -12.54 4.59 0.53
N ASN A 71 -11.57 3.77 0.90
CA ASN A 71 -10.61 3.19 -0.05
C ASN A 71 -11.31 2.36 -1.14
N LYS A 72 -12.34 1.60 -0.76
CA LYS A 72 -13.13 0.81 -1.70
C LYS A 72 -13.91 1.73 -2.65
N GLU A 73 -14.60 2.73 -2.10
CA GLU A 73 -15.36 3.73 -2.88
C GLU A 73 -14.44 4.46 -3.88
N ILE A 74 -13.23 4.87 -3.48
CA ILE A 74 -12.27 5.52 -4.41
C ILE A 74 -11.88 4.63 -5.58
N ILE A 75 -11.57 3.36 -5.32
CA ILE A 75 -11.14 2.44 -6.38
C ILE A 75 -12.30 2.15 -7.35
N GLU A 76 -13.54 2.11 -6.83
CA GLU A 76 -14.76 1.92 -7.62
C GLU A 76 -15.08 3.16 -8.46
N ASP A 77 -15.08 4.35 -7.85
CA ASP A 77 -15.43 5.62 -8.50
C ASP A 77 -14.31 6.12 -9.44
N TYR A 78 -13.06 5.79 -9.14
CA TYR A 78 -11.87 6.23 -9.87
C TYR A 78 -10.90 5.06 -10.13
N PRO A 79 -11.15 4.21 -11.15
CA PRO A 79 -10.37 2.98 -11.38
C PRO A 79 -8.87 3.18 -11.65
N LYS A 80 -8.47 4.39 -12.09
CA LYS A 80 -7.07 4.77 -12.33
C LYS A 80 -6.33 5.26 -11.08
N SER A 81 -7.03 5.43 -9.96
CA SER A 81 -6.44 5.86 -8.71
C SER A 81 -5.56 4.76 -8.10
N LEU A 82 -4.51 5.18 -7.41
CA LEU A 82 -3.67 4.31 -6.57
C LEU A 82 -3.96 4.65 -5.11
N VAL A 83 -4.26 3.63 -4.31
CA VAL A 83 -4.53 3.78 -2.89
C VAL A 83 -3.44 3.06 -2.10
N PHE A 84 -2.81 3.76 -1.17
CA PHE A 84 -1.79 3.22 -0.28
C PHE A 84 -2.28 3.28 1.17
N ASN A 85 -1.82 2.35 2.00
CA ASN A 85 -2.16 2.26 3.42
C ASN A 85 -0.89 2.02 4.23
N LEU A 86 -0.76 2.70 5.35
CA LEU A 86 0.32 2.47 6.29
C LEU A 86 -0.24 2.42 7.71
N ASP A 87 0.12 1.37 8.46
CA ASP A 87 -0.34 1.18 9.83
C ASP A 87 0.82 1.33 10.81
N PHE A 88 0.89 2.48 11.46
CA PHE A 88 1.93 2.77 12.46
C PHE A 88 1.78 1.99 13.77
N ARG A 89 0.72 1.19 13.94
CA ARG A 89 0.62 0.27 15.08
C ARG A 89 1.53 -0.95 14.92
N ASP A 90 1.90 -1.27 13.68
CA ASP A 90 2.87 -2.32 13.41
C ASP A 90 4.28 -1.81 13.72
N GLN A 91 5.00 -2.54 14.57
CA GLN A 91 6.37 -2.19 14.96
C GLN A 91 7.33 -2.21 13.76
N ILE A 92 7.03 -2.97 12.71
CA ILE A 92 7.82 -3.02 11.48
C ILE A 92 7.88 -1.64 10.81
N ASN A 93 6.82 -0.83 10.96
CA ASN A 93 6.68 0.50 10.34
C ASN A 93 7.32 1.64 11.13
N THR A 94 8.08 1.33 12.19
CA THR A 94 8.78 2.34 13.01
C THR A 94 10.01 2.93 12.33
N SER A 95 10.65 2.20 11.42
CA SER A 95 11.75 2.75 10.63
C SER A 95 11.23 3.36 9.32
N PRO A 96 11.69 4.56 8.91
CA PRO A 96 11.23 5.20 7.67
C PRO A 96 11.40 4.33 6.42
N ALA A 97 12.53 3.60 6.31
CA ALA A 97 12.78 2.72 5.19
C ALA A 97 11.75 1.58 5.09
N ARG A 98 11.41 0.95 6.22
CA ARG A 98 10.39 -0.10 6.26
C ARG A 98 9.00 0.46 6.02
N ALA A 99 8.67 1.61 6.60
CA ALA A 99 7.39 2.27 6.39
C ALA A 99 7.13 2.60 4.91
N LEU A 100 8.15 3.06 4.17
CA LEU A 100 8.04 3.33 2.74
C LEU A 100 7.88 2.05 1.91
N LEU A 101 8.61 0.98 2.26
CA LEU A 101 8.45 -0.32 1.61
C LEU A 101 7.02 -0.85 1.83
N GLU A 102 6.53 -0.83 3.07
CA GLU A 102 5.19 -1.28 3.40
C GLU A 102 4.12 -0.43 2.71
N LEU A 103 4.33 0.89 2.63
CA LEU A 103 3.44 1.78 1.90
C LEU A 103 3.30 1.34 0.44
N ILE A 104 4.40 1.03 -0.26
CA ILE A 104 4.36 0.57 -1.65
C ILE A 104 3.73 -0.82 -1.76
N ASN A 105 4.04 -1.74 -0.85
CA ASN A 105 3.45 -3.09 -0.83
C ASN A 105 1.94 -3.07 -0.57
N SER A 106 1.45 -2.06 0.16
CA SER A 106 0.04 -1.88 0.48
C SER A 106 -0.82 -1.38 -0.69
N GLN A 107 -0.23 -1.12 -1.85
CA GLN A 107 -0.90 -0.54 -3.01
C GLN A 107 -2.14 -1.32 -3.42
N LYS A 108 -3.24 -0.60 -3.59
CA LYS A 108 -4.53 -1.11 -4.07
C LYS A 108 -5.00 -0.27 -5.26
N GLY A 109 -5.83 -0.88 -6.10
CA GLY A 109 -6.37 -0.27 -7.32
C GLY A 109 -6.20 -1.20 -8.51
N GLN A 110 -6.88 -0.88 -9.62
CA GLN A 110 -6.73 -1.63 -10.88
C GLN A 110 -5.44 -1.25 -11.60
N ALA A 111 -5.01 0.01 -11.47
CA ALA A 111 -3.71 0.45 -11.92
C ALA A 111 -2.62 -0.14 -10.99
N LYS A 112 -1.58 -0.73 -11.59
CA LYS A 112 -0.35 -1.05 -10.85
C LYS A 112 0.69 0.02 -11.12
N GLY A 113 0.87 0.93 -10.17
CA GLY A 113 2.04 1.80 -10.13
C GLY A 113 3.31 0.96 -10.00
N ARG A 114 4.37 1.36 -10.70
CA ARG A 114 5.73 0.83 -10.49
C ARG A 114 6.59 1.94 -9.91
N PHE A 115 7.39 1.59 -8.92
CA PHE A 115 8.21 2.55 -8.19
C PHE A 115 9.69 2.26 -8.41
N THR A 116 10.10 2.17 -9.67
CA THR A 116 11.45 1.75 -10.08
C THR A 116 12.57 2.52 -9.37
N HIS A 117 12.45 3.85 -9.26
CA HIS A 117 13.44 4.67 -8.56
C HIS A 117 13.55 4.32 -7.08
N PHE A 118 12.42 4.07 -6.43
CA PHE A 118 12.38 3.61 -5.05
C PHE A 118 12.97 2.20 -4.93
N GLU A 119 12.59 1.28 -5.81
CA GLU A 119 13.07 -0.12 -5.81
C GLU A 119 14.60 -0.17 -5.91
N VAL A 120 15.20 0.65 -6.80
CA VAL A 120 16.66 0.80 -6.91
C VAL A 120 17.25 1.38 -5.62
N ALA A 121 16.71 2.51 -5.14
CA ALA A 121 17.22 3.17 -3.94
C ALA A 121 17.16 2.27 -2.70
N TYR A 122 16.05 1.54 -2.53
CA TYR A 122 15.87 0.60 -1.44
C TYR A 122 16.80 -0.60 -1.55
N SER A 123 17.03 -1.12 -2.76
CA SER A 123 18.01 -2.19 -2.99
C SER A 123 19.42 -1.77 -2.57
N VAL A 124 19.85 -0.56 -2.97
CA VAL A 124 21.15 0.01 -2.57
C VAL A 124 21.23 0.19 -1.05
N TYR A 125 20.17 0.75 -0.45
CA TYR A 125 20.07 0.92 1.00
C TYR A 125 20.20 -0.41 1.74
N PHE A 126 19.49 -1.44 1.28
CA PHE A 126 19.46 -2.77 1.90
C PHE A 126 20.84 -3.42 1.88
N ILE A 127 21.52 -3.40 0.73
CA ILE A 127 22.88 -3.95 0.58
C ILE A 127 23.87 -3.28 1.53
N LYS A 128 23.81 -1.93 1.63
CA LYS A 128 24.69 -1.17 2.53
C LYS A 128 24.43 -1.45 4.01
N ARG A 129 23.17 -1.69 4.39
CA ARG A 129 22.78 -2.01 5.78
C ARG A 129 23.14 -3.43 6.18
N HIS A 130 23.25 -4.34 5.22
CA HIS A 130 23.47 -5.76 5.44
C HIS A 130 24.62 -6.29 4.58
N PRO A 131 25.87 -5.83 4.83
CA PRO A 131 27.02 -6.26 4.04
C PRO A 131 27.36 -7.75 4.23
N ASP A 132 27.02 -8.31 5.39
CA ASP A 132 27.41 -9.68 5.80
C ASP A 132 26.41 -10.77 5.39
N ILE A 133 25.27 -10.40 4.80
CA ILE A 133 24.32 -11.38 4.29
C ILE A 133 24.95 -11.99 3.03
N ALA A 134 25.48 -13.22 3.15
CA ALA A 134 25.84 -14.02 2.00
C ALA A 134 24.56 -14.31 1.20
N TYR A 135 24.40 -13.60 0.08
CA TYR A 135 23.17 -13.57 -0.70
C TYR A 135 22.95 -14.90 -1.43
N ASN A 136 22.22 -15.80 -0.79
CA ASN A 136 21.60 -16.96 -1.41
C ASN A 136 20.09 -16.69 -1.42
N GLU A 137 19.41 -16.86 -2.56
CA GLU A 137 17.97 -16.58 -2.75
C GLU A 137 17.07 -17.20 -1.66
N LYS A 138 17.56 -18.19 -0.91
CA LYS A 138 16.84 -18.87 0.17
C LYS A 138 16.93 -18.18 1.55
N SER A 139 17.79 -17.16 1.75
CA SER A 139 18.08 -16.62 3.10
C SER A 139 17.53 -15.22 3.39
N ILE A 140 16.88 -14.54 2.44
CA ILE A 140 16.31 -13.21 2.73
C ILE A 140 14.92 -13.41 3.36
N PRO A 141 14.68 -12.99 4.62
CA PRO A 141 13.42 -13.25 5.32
C PRO A 141 12.17 -12.56 4.73
N PHE A 142 12.29 -11.92 3.56
CA PHE A 142 11.23 -11.14 2.90
C PHE A 142 11.26 -11.24 1.36
N VAL A 143 11.88 -12.27 0.76
CA VAL A 143 11.99 -12.40 -0.73
C VAL A 143 10.64 -12.26 -1.42
N SER A 144 9.60 -12.86 -0.86
CA SER A 144 8.25 -12.84 -1.43
C SER A 144 7.62 -11.45 -1.50
N GLU A 145 8.03 -10.53 -0.61
CA GLU A 145 7.56 -9.13 -0.59
C GLU A 145 8.45 -8.21 -1.43
N LEU A 146 9.68 -8.64 -1.72
CA LEU A 146 10.69 -7.83 -2.38
C LEU A 146 10.72 -8.03 -3.90
N GLY A 147 10.22 -9.14 -4.45
CA GLY A 147 10.08 -9.38 -5.89
C GLY A 147 11.24 -8.85 -6.74
N ILE A 148 11.02 -7.70 -7.37
CA ILE A 148 12.00 -7.00 -8.22
C ILE A 148 13.27 -6.57 -7.45
N ILE A 149 13.15 -6.16 -6.19
CA ILE A 149 14.28 -5.79 -5.32
C ILE A 149 15.16 -7.02 -5.04
N ALA A 150 14.55 -8.19 -4.82
CA ALA A 150 15.30 -9.44 -4.63
C ALA A 150 16.08 -9.81 -5.90
N ASP A 151 15.46 -9.67 -7.08
CA ASP A 151 16.13 -9.91 -8.37
C ASP A 151 17.31 -8.96 -8.58
N ILE A 152 17.16 -7.67 -8.25
CA ILE A 152 18.25 -6.69 -8.33
C ILE A 152 19.41 -7.11 -7.41
N ILE A 153 19.10 -7.43 -6.15
CA ILE A 153 20.10 -7.81 -5.14
C ILE A 153 20.84 -9.11 -5.55
N GLY A 154 20.12 -10.13 -6.03
CA GLY A 154 20.71 -11.39 -6.47
C GLY A 154 21.70 -11.23 -7.63
N ASN A 155 21.36 -10.38 -8.61
CA ASN A 155 22.21 -10.13 -9.78
C ASN A 155 23.46 -9.27 -9.48
N ILE A 156 23.42 -8.44 -8.44
CA ILE A 156 24.57 -7.65 -8.00
C ILE A 156 25.64 -8.55 -7.35
N SER A 157 25.22 -9.63 -6.70
CA SER A 157 26.12 -10.54 -5.97
C SER A 157 26.98 -11.42 -6.89
N GLY A 158 26.54 -11.65 -8.13
CA GLY A 158 27.24 -12.48 -9.13
C GLY A 158 28.29 -11.73 -9.96
N VAL A 159 28.32 -10.40 -9.88
CA VAL A 159 29.29 -9.55 -10.57
C VAL A 159 30.13 -8.93 -9.47
N GLY A 160 31.46 -9.02 -9.51
CA GLY A 160 32.38 -8.51 -8.47
C GLY A 160 32.38 -6.99 -8.26
N LEU A 161 31.20 -6.35 -8.20
CA LEU A 161 30.92 -4.92 -8.03
C LEU A 161 30.93 -4.51 -6.55
N ILE A 162 31.74 -5.18 -5.74
CA ILE A 162 31.95 -4.84 -4.34
C ILE A 162 32.64 -3.47 -4.31
N GLY A 163 31.88 -2.39 -4.22
CA GLY A 163 32.38 -1.08 -3.82
C GLY A 163 31.74 0.14 -4.48
N SER A 164 31.23 0.06 -5.72
CA SER A 164 30.74 1.25 -6.43
C SER A 164 29.21 1.27 -6.51
N VAL A 165 28.60 2.18 -5.75
CA VAL A 165 27.15 2.49 -5.78
C VAL A 165 26.67 2.72 -7.22
N THR A 166 27.51 3.30 -8.07
CA THR A 166 27.24 3.54 -9.49
C THR A 166 27.10 2.26 -10.32
N GLY A 167 27.88 1.21 -10.01
CA GLY A 167 27.77 -0.10 -10.67
C GLY A 167 26.44 -0.78 -10.38
N VAL A 168 26.02 -0.74 -9.10
CA VAL A 168 24.73 -1.25 -8.65
C VAL A 168 23.56 -0.55 -9.34
N VAL A 169 23.58 0.78 -9.34
CA VAL A 169 22.52 1.59 -9.96
C VAL A 169 22.43 1.31 -11.45
N ASN A 170 23.56 1.30 -12.17
CA ASN A 170 23.58 1.03 -13.61
C ASN A 170 23.06 -0.37 -13.95
N GLN A 171 23.40 -1.39 -13.16
CA GLN A 171 22.92 -2.75 -13.39
C GLN A 171 21.41 -2.86 -13.12
N ALA A 172 20.92 -2.24 -12.06
CA ALA A 172 19.49 -2.21 -11.77
C ALA A 172 18.71 -1.54 -12.91
N TYR A 173 19.11 -0.35 -13.37
CA TYR A 173 18.46 0.33 -14.50
C TYR A 173 18.54 -0.47 -15.80
N LYS A 174 19.65 -1.16 -16.09
CA LYS A 174 19.75 -2.08 -17.24
C LYS A 174 18.71 -3.21 -17.17
N MET A 175 18.50 -3.79 -15.99
CA MET A 175 17.47 -4.82 -15.78
C MET A 175 16.07 -4.27 -15.99
N PHE A 176 15.77 -3.10 -15.42
CA PHE A 176 14.49 -2.43 -15.60
C PHE A 176 14.18 -2.11 -17.06
N ASN A 177 15.17 -1.61 -17.80
CA ASN A 177 15.03 -1.32 -19.23
C ASN A 177 14.84 -2.61 -20.06
N LYS A 178 15.55 -3.70 -19.71
CA LYS A 178 15.41 -5.01 -20.37
C LYS A 178 14.02 -5.64 -20.15
N LEU A 179 13.38 -5.34 -19.02
CA LEU A 179 12.01 -5.77 -18.70
C LEU A 179 10.92 -4.93 -19.41
N GLY A 180 11.30 -4.02 -20.34
CA GLY A 180 10.37 -3.29 -21.19
C GLY A 180 9.60 -2.17 -20.48
N LEU A 181 10.17 -1.60 -19.41
CA LEU A 181 9.48 -0.66 -18.55
C LEU A 181 9.78 0.77 -18.99
N LYS A 182 8.72 1.49 -19.43
CA LYS A 182 8.79 2.93 -19.62
C LYS A 182 9.13 3.57 -18.27
N THR A 183 10.35 4.08 -18.13
CA THR A 183 10.71 4.96 -17.04
C THR A 183 9.80 6.19 -17.10
N CYS A 184 9.28 6.63 -15.96
CA CYS A 184 8.73 7.98 -15.88
C CYS A 184 9.88 8.94 -16.24
N PRO A 185 9.65 9.95 -17.10
CA PRO A 185 10.70 10.92 -17.41
C PRO A 185 11.23 11.52 -16.10
N PRO A 186 12.55 11.77 -16.00
CA PRO A 186 13.09 12.47 -14.85
C PRO A 186 12.35 13.80 -14.70
N ALA A 187 12.06 14.21 -13.47
CA ALA A 187 11.58 15.55 -13.21
C ALA A 187 12.66 16.53 -13.67
N ASP A 188 12.34 17.33 -14.68
CA ASP A 188 13.25 18.36 -15.20
C ASP A 188 13.65 19.28 -14.05
N THR A 189 14.96 19.33 -13.78
CA THR A 189 15.61 20.26 -12.84
C THR A 189 15.80 21.63 -13.46
#